data_AF-A0A528AQT8-F1
#
_entry.id   AF-A0A528AQT8-F1
#
_cell.length_a   1.000
_cell.length_b   1.000
_cell.length_c   1.000
_cell.angle_alpha   90.00
_cell.angle_beta   90.00
_cell.angle_gamma   90.00
#
_symmetry.space_group_name_H-M   'P 1'
#
loop_
_entity.id
_entity.type
_entity.pdbx_description
1 polymer ?
#
loop_
_entity_poly.entity_id
_entity_poly.type
_entity_poly.pdbx_seq_one_letter_code
_entity_poly.pdbx_strand_id
1 'polypeptide(L)' 'HAGQVVTRTMLLENVWDYHFDPQTNVIDVHVSRLRGKIEKGFDKPILHTVRGAGYMLKSG' A
#
# COMPACT_ATOMS: atom_id res chain seq x y z
N HIS A 1 -3.13 1.84 12.39
CA HIS A 1 -4.25 0.88 12.30
C HIS A 1 -3.78 -0.43 11.68
N ALA A 2 -3.23 -1.35 12.47
CA ALA A 2 -2.81 -2.66 11.96
C ALA A 2 -4.04 -3.54 11.67
N GLY A 3 -4.03 -4.28 10.55
CA GLY A 3 -5.11 -5.20 10.16
C GLY A 3 -6.27 -4.57 9.36
N GLN A 4 -6.24 -3.27 9.05
CA GLN A 4 -7.24 -2.64 8.18
C GLN A 4 -6.77 -2.59 6.73
N VAL A 5 -7.71 -2.77 5.80
CA VAL A 5 -7.44 -2.57 4.37
C VAL A 5 -7.45 -1.08 4.07
N VAL A 6 -6.35 -0.59 3.54
CA VAL A 6 -6.26 0.75 2.95
C VAL A 6 -6.46 0.60 1.45
N THR A 7 -7.51 1.20 0.92
CA THR A 7 -7.84 1.08 -0.51
C THR A 7 -6.91 1.94 -1.37
N ARG A 8 -6.88 1.63 -2.67
CA ARG A 8 -6.12 2.43 -3.65
C ARG A 8 -6.58 3.89 -3.68
N THR A 9 -7.89 4.12 -3.68
CA THR A 9 -8.47 5.47 -3.65
C THR A 9 -8.06 6.22 -2.39
N MET A 10 -8.10 5.58 -1.22
CA MET A 10 -7.65 6.20 0.03
C MET A 10 -6.18 6.63 -0.04
N LEU A 11 -5.31 5.82 -0.65
CA LEU A 11 -3.91 6.19 -0.84
C LEU A 11 -3.73 7.38 -1.79
N LEU A 12 -4.48 7.42 -2.90
CA LEU A 12 -4.43 8.54 -3.85
C LEU A 12 -4.88 9.86 -3.21
N GLU A 13 -6.00 9.83 -2.50
CA GLU A 13 -6.55 11.01 -1.83
C GLU A 13 -5.63 11.49 -0.70
N ASN A 14 -5.21 10.60 0.20
CA ASN A 14 -4.51 11.01 1.43
C ASN A 14 -3.01 11.28 1.25
N VAL A 15 -2.39 10.75 0.19
CA VAL A 15 -0.93 10.89 -0.02
C VAL A 15 -0.62 11.80 -1.20
N TRP A 16 -1.47 11.81 -2.23
CA TRP A 16 -1.22 12.55 -3.48
C TRP A 16 -2.27 13.62 -3.80
N ASP A 17 -3.31 13.78 -2.98
CA ASP A 17 -4.42 14.72 -3.20
C ASP A 17 -5.09 14.56 -4.59
N TYR A 18 -4.98 13.35 -5.16
CA TYR A 18 -5.57 13.04 -6.44
C TYR A 18 -7.04 12.68 -6.28
N HIS A 19 -7.89 13.47 -6.93
CA HIS A 19 -9.33 13.28 -6.97
C HIS A 19 -9.78 12.36 -8.12
N PHE A 20 -8.85 11.83 -8.93
CA PHE A 20 -9.11 10.88 -10.01
C PHE A 20 -8.04 9.79 -10.02
N ASP A 21 -8.39 8.57 -10.46
CA ASP A 21 -7.45 7.46 -10.66
C ASP A 21 -6.71 7.66 -11.99
N PRO A 22 -5.41 8.01 -11.99
CA PRO A 22 -4.69 8.31 -13.22
C PRO A 22 -4.38 7.08 -14.10
N GLN A 23 -4.89 5.88 -13.76
CA GLN A 23 -4.55 4.59 -14.38
C GLN A 23 -3.09 4.19 -14.15
N THR A 24 -2.71 2.94 -13.87
CA THR A 24 -3.30 1.89 -13.02
C THR A 24 -2.20 1.25 -12.14
N ASN A 25 -1.00 1.84 -12.04
CA ASN A 25 0.17 1.22 -11.39
C ASN A 25 1.05 2.16 -10.57
N VAL A 26 0.76 3.47 -10.51
CA VAL A 26 1.53 4.43 -9.69
C VAL A 26 1.57 3.98 -8.23
N ILE A 27 0.42 3.61 -7.68
CA ILE A 27 0.31 3.12 -6.30
C ILE A 27 1.15 1.85 -6.11
N ASP A 28 1.07 0.89 -7.02
CA ASP A 28 1.84 -0.35 -6.96
C ASP A 28 3.35 -0.09 -6.98
N VAL A 29 3.83 0.86 -7.80
CA VAL A 29 5.24 1.27 -7.84
C VAL A 29 5.68 1.89 -6.52
N HIS A 30 4.88 2.80 -5.96
CA HIS A 30 5.19 3.42 -4.67
C HIS A 30 5.17 2.43 -3.52
N VAL A 31 4.18 1.53 -3.49
CA VAL A 31 4.08 0.45 -2.50
C VAL A 31 5.26 -0.52 -2.62
N SER A 32 5.68 -0.89 -3.84
CA SER A 32 6.85 -1.74 -4.06
C SER A 32 8.13 -1.09 -3.53
N ARG A 33 8.33 0.20 -3.79
CA ARG A 33 9.47 0.97 -3.25
C ARG A 33 9.41 1.10 -1.73
N LEU A 34 8.23 1.33 -1.17
CA LEU A 34 8.02 1.41 0.28
C LEU A 34 8.39 0.07 0.93
N ARG A 35 7.90 -1.04 0.37
CA ARG A 35 8.21 -2.40 0.82
C ARG A 35 9.71 -2.62 0.93
N GLY A 36 10.46 -2.28 -0.13
CA GLY A 36 11.92 -2.40 -0.13
C GLY A 36 12.66 -1.54 0.91
N LYS A 37 12.00 -0.51 1.47
CA LYS A 37 12.57 0.32 2.55
C LYS A 37 12.16 -0.16 3.93
N ILE A 38 10.91 -0.56 4.12
CA ILE A 38 10.35 -0.88 5.45
C ILE A 38 10.49 -2.35 5.83
N GLU A 39 10.57 -3.27 4.86
CA GLU A 39 10.68 -4.71 5.15
C GLU A 39 12.14 -5.16 5.33
N LYS A 40 13.12 -4.28 5.11
CA LYS A 40 14.52 -4.57 5.43
C LYS A 40 14.67 -4.71 6.94
N GLY A 41 14.73 -5.96 7.41
CA GLY A 41 14.86 -6.30 8.83
C GLY A 41 13.65 -7.01 9.44
N PHE A 42 12.60 -7.29 8.66
CA PHE A 42 11.51 -8.16 9.09
C PHE A 42 11.67 -9.56 8.47
N ASP A 43 11.56 -10.60 9.28
CA ASP A 43 11.60 -12.00 8.82
C ASP A 43 10.37 -12.38 7.99
N LYS A 44 9.30 -11.60 8.09
CA LYS A 44 8.05 -11.81 7.36
C LYS A 44 7.58 -10.51 6.69
N PRO A 45 6.93 -10.60 5.52
CA PRO A 45 6.29 -9.46 4.90
C PRO A 45 5.25 -8.86 5.85
N ILE A 46 5.33 -7.55 6.07
CA ILE A 46 4.37 -6.81 6.90
C ILE A 46 3.34 -6.08 6.02
N LEU A 47 3.63 -5.87 4.72
CA LEU A 47 2.75 -5.18 3.79
C LEU A 47 2.16 -6.13 2.74
N HIS A 48 0.88 -6.46 2.91
CA HIS A 48 0.16 -7.43 2.10
C HIS A 48 -0.72 -6.75 1.05
N THR A 49 -0.74 -7.32 -0.16
CA THR A 49 -1.67 -6.93 -1.21
C THR A 49 -2.98 -7.70 -1.06
N VAL A 50 -4.10 -6.98 -0.95
CA VAL A 50 -5.46 -7.54 -0.97
C VAL A 50 -6.04 -7.29 -2.36
N ARG A 51 -6.02 -8.32 -3.21
CA ARG A 51 -6.45 -8.21 -4.61
C ARG A 51 -7.89 -7.67 -4.69
N GLY A 52 -8.07 -6.62 -5.49
CA GLY A 52 -9.37 -5.97 -5.67
C GLY A 52 -9.76 -4.98 -4.58
N ALA A 53 -9.01 -4.88 -3.46
CA ALA A 53 -9.33 -3.99 -2.35
C ALA A 53 -8.24 -2.95 -2.07
N GLY A 54 -6.97 -3.35 -2.01
CA GLY A 54 -5.86 -2.44 -1.68
C GLY A 54 -4.71 -3.13 -0.94
N TYR A 55 -4.23 -2.53 0.14
CA TYR A 55 -3.10 -3.04 0.92
C TYR A 55 -3.42 -3.07 2.41
N MET A 56 -2.76 -3.97 3.13
CA MET A 56 -2.92 -4.13 4.57
C MET A 56 -1.55 -4.25 5.24
N LEU A 57 -1.38 -3.53 6.34
CA LEU A 57 -0.26 -3.74 7.25
C LEU A 57 -0.66 -4.80 8.29
N LYS A 58 0.13 -5.87 8.39
CA LYS A 58 -0.01 -6.91 9.41
C LYS A 58 1.31 -7.02 10.17
N SER A 59 1.24 -7.00 11.49
CA SER A 59 2.38 -7.31 12.35
C SER A 59 2.80 -8.78 12.15
N GLY A 60 4.09 -9.00 11.87
CA GLY A 60 4.68 -10.33 11.64
C GLY A 60 4.72 -11.22 12.87
#